data_AF-A0A3Q2CUS9-F1
#
_entry.id   AF-A0A3Q2CUS9-F1
#
_cell.length_a   1.000
_cell.length_b   1.000
_cell.length_c   1.000
_cell.angle_alpha   90.00
_cell.angle_beta   90.00
_cell.angle_gamma   90.00
#
_symmetry.space_group_name_H-M   'P 1'
#
loop_
_entity.id
_entity.type
_entity.pdbx_description
1 polymer ?
#
loop_
_entity_poly.entity_id
_entity_poly.type
_entity_poly.pdbx_seq_one_letter_code
_entity_poly.pdbx_strand_id
1 'polypeptide(L)'
;LHDVSKLKTLLHEEWANYGVMFKYQPVDLIRKYFGEQIGLYFAWLGVYTQLLIPPSVLGIIVFLYGIFTVDTNVPSQETCDDNLNITMCPLCDAVCDYWRLSSVCSLARASYLFDNGATVLFAIFMSLWAACFLEHWKRRQMCLKHSWDLTSLEHEEDELRPEYEEALQEKKAKLKSLAKKKVCLHLKVQIPFSYQTFNGLKIFVTFSAVFGVVVYRICMLSVWSMNPDPEAKASVRMTVTTTGIVLNMLVVLVLEEVYGAIAVWLTELELPKTEEEFEERLIFKSFFLKSMNAFAPIFYVAFFKGRFAGRPGDYVYVFGDYRMEECAPPGCLIELCIQLSMIMLGKQLIQNNVFEIVIPKMKKMYRTIQEEKGKKRAAENEENETEEIRPKQQFDKDFALEPFEGVSPEYMEMIIQYGFVSLFVASFPLAPAFALLNNVIEIRLDAAKFVTEIRRPDAVRCKDIGIWYNILCGISKFSVITNAFVISFTSEFVPRMVYQYMYSGNGTMSGYTEHSLSYFNVSNFPPGTAPTTTLITGVTMCRYKDYRDPPWAPDAYTFSKQYWSVLAARLAFVIFFQVNHVCKIKYFVVICLDLTFLSFVYIV
;
A
#
# COMPACT_ATOMS: atom_id res chain seq x y z
N LEU A 1 -6.40 -36.68 -3.94
CA LEU A 1 -7.84 -36.63 -4.29
C LEU A 1 -8.61 -36.02 -3.13
N HIS A 2 -9.55 -35.12 -3.41
CA HIS A 2 -10.55 -34.75 -2.42
C HIS A 2 -11.41 -35.99 -2.15
N ASP A 3 -11.37 -36.48 -0.92
CA ASP A 3 -12.35 -37.48 -0.50
C ASP A 3 -13.73 -36.81 -0.54
N VAL A 4 -14.74 -37.44 -1.16
CA VAL A 4 -16.16 -37.04 -1.14
C VAL A 4 -16.76 -37.29 0.26
N SER A 5 -15.92 -37.11 1.28
CA SER A 5 -16.21 -37.26 2.68
C SER A 5 -17.15 -36.14 3.15
N LYS A 6 -17.96 -36.46 4.16
CA LYS A 6 -18.75 -35.49 4.94
C LYS A 6 -17.96 -34.24 5.34
N LEU A 7 -16.63 -34.35 5.47
CA LEU A 7 -15.76 -33.28 5.93
C LEU A 7 -15.64 -32.12 4.93
N LYS A 8 -15.55 -32.40 3.61
CA LYS A 8 -15.52 -31.34 2.59
C LYS A 8 -16.85 -30.58 2.55
N THR A 9 -17.97 -31.33 2.59
CA THR A 9 -19.32 -30.75 2.63
C THR A 9 -19.54 -29.95 3.91
N LEU A 10 -19.09 -30.46 5.06
CA LEU A 10 -19.16 -29.75 6.34
C LEU A 10 -18.35 -28.46 6.32
N LEU A 11 -17.11 -28.47 5.79
CA LEU A 11 -16.29 -27.28 5.62
C LEU A 11 -16.95 -26.27 4.66
N HIS A 12 -17.59 -26.75 3.59
CA HIS A 12 -18.30 -25.89 2.68
C HIS A 12 -19.51 -25.21 3.35
N GLU A 13 -20.32 -25.97 4.09
CA GLU A 13 -21.52 -25.47 4.76
C GLU A 13 -21.22 -24.56 5.95
N GLU A 14 -20.25 -24.90 6.79
CA GLU A 14 -19.95 -24.19 8.04
C GLU A 14 -18.94 -23.06 7.89
N TRP A 15 -18.11 -23.07 6.83
CA TRP A 15 -16.98 -22.14 6.71
C TRP A 15 -16.90 -21.43 5.35
N ALA A 16 -17.00 -22.15 4.24
CA ALA A 16 -16.83 -21.58 2.90
C ALA A 16 -18.10 -20.93 2.29
N ASN A 17 -19.18 -20.83 3.07
CA ASN A 17 -20.44 -20.22 2.63
C ASN A 17 -20.58 -18.78 3.14
N TYR A 18 -20.93 -17.85 2.25
CA TYR A 18 -21.19 -16.45 2.56
C TYR A 18 -22.28 -16.25 3.63
N GLY A 19 -23.27 -17.15 3.70
CA GLY A 19 -24.34 -17.10 4.70
C GLY A 19 -23.87 -17.29 6.15
N VAL A 20 -22.62 -17.73 6.36
CA VAL A 20 -22.08 -18.11 7.67
C VAL A 20 -20.95 -17.15 8.11
N MET A 21 -20.97 -15.92 7.60
CA MET A 21 -19.93 -14.89 7.82
C MET A 21 -19.67 -14.60 9.32
N PHE A 22 -20.70 -14.71 10.16
CA PHE A 22 -20.64 -14.39 11.59
C PHE A 22 -20.10 -15.50 12.50
N LYS A 23 -19.97 -16.75 12.02
CA LYS A 23 -19.42 -17.84 12.85
C LYS A 23 -17.89 -17.79 12.93
N TYR A 24 -17.36 -18.21 14.07
CA TYR A 24 -15.92 -18.42 14.26
C TYR A 24 -15.36 -19.45 13.29
N GLN A 25 -14.09 -19.28 12.92
CA GLN A 25 -13.41 -20.18 12.01
C GLN A 25 -13.05 -21.51 12.70
N PRO A 26 -13.38 -22.67 12.10
CA PRO A 26 -13.03 -23.98 12.66
C PRO A 26 -11.59 -24.36 12.29
N VAL A 27 -10.60 -23.65 12.85
CA VAL A 27 -9.17 -23.80 12.50
C VAL A 27 -8.66 -25.24 12.64
N ASP A 28 -9.07 -25.97 13.68
CA ASP A 28 -8.64 -27.36 13.88
C ASP A 28 -9.18 -28.31 12.79
N LEU A 29 -10.37 -28.01 12.24
CA LEU A 29 -10.97 -28.77 11.16
C LEU A 29 -10.26 -28.50 9.83
N ILE A 30 -9.92 -27.22 9.60
CA ILE A 30 -9.13 -26.78 8.43
C ILE A 30 -7.76 -27.48 8.45
N ARG A 31 -7.07 -27.46 9.59
CA ARG A 31 -5.80 -28.18 9.79
C ARG A 31 -5.94 -29.66 9.45
N LYS A 32 -6.98 -30.32 9.98
CA LYS A 32 -7.19 -31.75 9.76
C LYS A 32 -7.38 -32.11 8.27
N TYR A 33 -7.92 -31.19 7.48
CA TYR A 33 -8.21 -31.43 6.07
C TYR A 33 -7.07 -31.01 5.13
N PHE A 34 -6.50 -29.82 5.35
CA PHE A 34 -5.53 -29.17 4.47
C PHE A 34 -4.08 -29.18 5.00
N GLY A 35 -3.86 -29.51 6.27
CA GLY A 35 -2.54 -29.46 6.91
C GLY A 35 -2.29 -28.17 7.69
N GLU A 36 -1.15 -28.12 8.38
CA GLU A 36 -0.78 -27.03 9.29
C GLU A 36 -0.45 -25.73 8.57
N GLN A 37 0.14 -25.77 7.38
CA GLN A 37 0.51 -24.56 6.61
C GLN A 37 -0.69 -23.68 6.30
N ILE A 38 -1.76 -24.28 5.76
CA ILE A 38 -3.01 -23.59 5.45
C ILE A 38 -3.78 -23.27 6.74
N GLY A 39 -3.73 -24.15 7.74
CA GLY A 39 -4.31 -23.89 9.06
C GLY A 39 -3.72 -22.65 9.75
N LEU A 40 -2.40 -22.46 9.67
CA LEU A 40 -1.71 -21.28 10.22
C LEU A 40 -2.09 -20.00 9.48
N TYR A 41 -2.26 -20.06 8.15
CA TYR A 41 -2.73 -18.91 7.36
C TYR A 41 -4.08 -18.39 7.84
N PHE A 42 -5.08 -19.27 7.91
CA PHE A 42 -6.41 -18.87 8.37
C PHE A 42 -6.42 -18.47 9.85
N ALA A 43 -5.61 -19.12 10.69
CA ALA A 43 -5.43 -18.70 12.08
C ALA A 43 -4.87 -17.27 12.19
N TRP A 44 -3.86 -16.93 11.39
CA TRP A 44 -3.27 -15.60 11.33
C TRP A 44 -4.27 -14.57 10.82
N LEU A 45 -4.95 -14.87 9.72
CA LEU A 45 -5.95 -14.00 9.10
C LEU A 45 -7.12 -13.73 10.05
N GLY A 46 -7.55 -14.74 10.80
CA GLY A 46 -8.57 -14.61 11.85
C GLY A 46 -8.14 -13.67 12.97
N VAL A 47 -6.93 -13.82 13.50
CA VAL A 47 -6.38 -12.93 14.54
C VAL A 47 -6.24 -11.49 14.02
N TYR A 48 -5.73 -11.32 12.81
CA TYR A 48 -5.58 -10.02 12.16
C TYR A 48 -6.93 -9.32 12.03
N THR A 49 -7.96 -10.02 11.56
CA THR A 49 -9.33 -9.50 11.43
C THR A 49 -9.96 -9.15 12.77
N GLN A 50 -9.78 -9.98 13.80
CA GLN A 50 -10.29 -9.70 15.14
C GLN A 50 -9.64 -8.46 15.77
N LEU A 51 -8.32 -8.33 15.63
CA LEU A 51 -7.59 -7.19 16.17
C LEU A 51 -7.77 -5.92 15.36
N LEU A 52 -8.25 -5.98 14.11
CA LEU A 52 -8.63 -4.81 13.32
C LEU A 52 -9.91 -4.10 13.85
N ILE A 53 -10.77 -4.81 14.60
CA ILE A 53 -12.05 -4.25 15.07
C ILE A 53 -11.89 -2.97 15.92
N PRO A 54 -11.05 -2.91 16.98
CA PRO A 54 -10.89 -1.68 17.76
C PRO A 54 -10.34 -0.50 16.95
N PRO A 55 -9.29 -0.65 16.11
CA PRO A 55 -8.89 0.36 15.14
C PRO A 55 -10.01 0.86 14.23
N SER A 56 -10.83 -0.02 13.68
CA SER A 56 -11.93 0.38 12.77
C SER A 56 -12.96 1.23 13.50
N VAL A 57 -13.34 0.86 14.73
CA VAL A 57 -14.29 1.62 15.55
C VAL A 57 -13.72 3.00 15.89
N LEU A 58 -12.48 3.06 16.38
CA LEU A 58 -11.83 4.33 16.72
C LEU A 58 -11.62 5.22 15.50
N GLY A 59 -11.25 4.64 14.35
CA GLY A 59 -11.10 5.36 13.09
C GLY A 59 -12.40 6.02 12.63
N ILE A 60 -13.53 5.31 12.74
CA ILE A 60 -14.87 5.86 12.45
C ILE A 60 -15.21 6.99 13.43
N ILE A 61 -14.95 6.83 14.73
CA ILE A 61 -15.20 7.88 15.74
C ILE A 61 -14.40 9.15 15.42
N VAL A 62 -13.11 9.01 15.07
CA VAL A 62 -12.24 10.13 14.69
C VAL A 62 -12.73 10.82 13.42
N PHE A 63 -13.23 10.07 12.45
CA PHE A 63 -13.79 10.63 11.24
C PHE A 63 -15.11 11.37 11.50
N LEU A 64 -16.01 10.79 12.32
CA LEU A 64 -17.26 11.46 12.74
C LEU A 64 -16.97 12.74 13.53
N TYR A 65 -15.96 12.74 14.41
CA TYR A 65 -15.49 13.95 15.08
C TYR A 65 -15.10 15.05 14.09
N GLY A 66 -14.37 14.69 13.02
CA GLY A 66 -14.04 15.62 11.94
C GLY A 66 -15.28 16.21 11.25
N ILE A 67 -16.29 15.38 10.98
CA ILE A 67 -17.56 15.83 10.38
C ILE A 67 -18.29 16.81 11.31
N PHE A 68 -18.41 16.51 12.60
CA PHE A 68 -19.14 17.38 13.53
C PHE A 68 -18.43 18.71 13.81
N THR A 69 -17.11 18.78 13.62
CA THR A 69 -16.29 19.97 13.93
C THR A 69 -15.90 20.81 12.72
N VAL A 70 -16.16 20.33 11.49
CA VAL A 70 -15.75 21.01 10.24
C VAL A 70 -16.29 22.44 10.13
N ASP A 71 -17.54 22.67 10.54
CA ASP A 71 -18.19 23.98 10.46
C ASP A 71 -17.68 24.96 11.52
N THR A 72 -16.96 24.49 12.54
CA THR A 72 -16.38 25.34 13.60
C THR A 72 -14.91 25.68 13.38
N ASN A 73 -14.26 25.09 12.38
CA ASN A 73 -12.84 25.26 12.14
C ASN A 73 -12.55 26.59 11.41
N VAL A 74 -11.88 27.51 12.11
CA VAL A 74 -11.60 28.88 11.63
C VAL A 74 -10.80 28.90 10.32
N PRO A 75 -9.69 28.17 10.13
CA PRO A 75 -8.94 28.19 8.86
C PRO A 75 -9.75 27.74 7.63
N SER A 76 -10.67 26.77 7.78
CA SER A 76 -11.54 26.37 6.67
C SER A 76 -12.62 27.40 6.40
N GLN A 77 -13.14 28.08 7.43
CA GLN A 77 -14.08 29.19 7.23
C GLN A 77 -13.41 30.36 6.48
N GLU A 78 -12.20 30.76 6.87
CA GLU A 78 -11.44 31.82 6.20
C GLU A 78 -11.13 31.47 4.73
N THR A 79 -10.79 30.21 4.46
CA THR A 79 -10.56 29.76 3.08
C THR A 79 -11.85 29.82 2.25
N CYS A 80 -13.01 29.64 2.87
CA CYS A 80 -14.32 29.68 2.23
C CYS A 80 -14.96 31.08 2.20
N ASP A 81 -14.35 32.09 2.79
CA ASP A 81 -14.90 33.45 2.85
C ASP A 81 -14.61 34.20 1.55
N ASP A 82 -15.65 34.47 0.77
CA ASP A 82 -15.55 35.23 -0.48
C ASP A 82 -15.18 36.71 -0.26
N ASN A 83 -15.37 37.26 0.94
CA ASN A 83 -15.11 38.66 1.22
C ASN A 83 -13.62 39.00 1.25
N LEU A 84 -12.75 38.03 1.57
CA LEU A 84 -11.30 38.22 1.66
C LEU A 84 -10.64 38.45 0.30
N ASN A 85 -11.32 38.14 -0.82
CA ASN A 85 -10.87 38.39 -2.21
C ASN A 85 -9.38 38.05 -2.48
N ILE A 86 -8.89 36.95 -1.90
CA ILE A 86 -7.48 36.55 -2.02
C ILE A 86 -7.23 35.92 -3.40
N THR A 87 -6.39 36.58 -4.20
CA THR A 87 -5.93 36.10 -5.52
C THR A 87 -4.66 35.28 -5.41
N MET A 88 -4.69 34.07 -5.94
CA MET A 88 -3.57 33.12 -5.95
C MET A 88 -2.81 33.17 -7.28
N CYS A 89 -1.51 32.90 -7.24
CA CYS A 89 -0.67 32.83 -8.43
C CYS A 89 -1.03 31.61 -9.31
N PRO A 90 -0.79 31.69 -10.64
CA PRO A 90 -1.13 30.62 -11.57
C PRO A 90 -0.26 29.37 -11.36
N LEU A 91 -0.89 28.21 -11.51
CA LEU A 91 -0.28 26.89 -11.28
C LEU A 91 0.51 26.36 -12.48
N CYS A 92 0.33 26.94 -13.67
CA CYS A 92 1.05 26.55 -14.87
C CYS A 92 1.51 27.77 -15.67
N ASP A 93 2.45 27.55 -16.57
CA ASP A 93 3.09 28.61 -17.35
C ASP A 93 2.24 28.95 -18.58
N ALA A 94 2.07 30.24 -18.86
CA ALA A 94 1.35 30.84 -19.99
C ALA A 94 -0.16 30.57 -20.12
N VAL A 95 -0.66 29.37 -19.80
CA VAL A 95 -2.03 28.92 -20.10
C VAL A 95 -2.99 29.09 -18.91
N CYS A 96 -2.50 28.98 -17.68
CA CYS A 96 -3.32 29.07 -16.47
C CYS A 96 -3.53 30.52 -16.03
N ASP A 97 -4.76 30.87 -15.69
CA ASP A 97 -5.11 32.17 -15.13
C ASP A 97 -4.94 32.21 -13.60
N TYR A 98 -5.00 33.42 -13.05
CA TYR A 98 -5.16 33.65 -11.62
C TYR A 98 -6.47 33.06 -11.12
N TRP A 99 -6.48 32.61 -9.87
CA TRP A 99 -7.64 31.96 -9.28
C TRP A 99 -7.86 32.45 -7.86
N ARG A 100 -9.12 32.41 -7.40
CA ARG A 100 -9.51 32.85 -6.05
C ARG A 100 -9.39 31.71 -5.06
N LEU A 101 -8.94 32.01 -3.84
CA LEU A 101 -8.77 31.00 -2.79
C LEU A 101 -10.10 30.28 -2.45
N SER A 102 -11.23 30.99 -2.47
CA SER A 102 -12.56 30.43 -2.16
C SER A 102 -13.02 29.33 -3.11
N SER A 103 -12.49 29.27 -4.33
CA SER A 103 -12.77 28.17 -5.28
C SER A 103 -12.36 26.79 -4.74
N VAL A 104 -11.45 26.72 -3.76
CA VAL A 104 -10.92 25.48 -3.17
C VAL A 104 -11.56 25.19 -1.80
N CYS A 105 -12.67 25.86 -1.46
CA CYS A 105 -13.39 25.69 -0.20
C CYS A 105 -13.79 24.22 0.09
N SER A 106 -14.35 23.51 -0.89
CA SER A 106 -14.77 22.11 -0.75
C SER A 106 -13.59 21.20 -0.38
N LEU A 107 -12.45 21.40 -1.05
CA LEU A 107 -11.21 20.69 -0.77
C LEU A 107 -10.66 21.07 0.62
N ALA A 108 -10.72 22.33 1.02
CA ALA A 108 -10.27 22.74 2.36
C ALA A 108 -11.10 22.09 3.48
N ARG A 109 -12.43 22.04 3.33
CA ARG A 109 -13.33 21.35 4.27
C ARG A 109 -13.07 19.86 4.31
N ALA A 110 -12.92 19.21 3.14
CA ALA A 110 -12.57 17.79 3.07
C ALA A 110 -11.21 17.48 3.71
N SER A 111 -10.25 18.40 3.64
CA SER A 111 -8.90 18.19 4.21
C SER A 111 -8.97 18.09 5.72
N TYR A 112 -9.79 18.96 6.33
CA TYR A 112 -9.99 18.97 7.77
C TYR A 112 -10.64 17.69 8.32
N LEU A 113 -11.49 17.01 7.53
CA LEU A 113 -12.09 15.73 7.94
C LEU A 113 -11.03 14.68 8.26
N PHE A 114 -9.92 14.70 7.51
CA PHE A 114 -8.80 13.75 7.65
C PHE A 114 -7.62 14.34 8.43
N ASP A 115 -7.46 15.66 8.48
CA ASP A 115 -6.36 16.37 9.15
C ASP A 115 -6.86 17.18 10.37
N ASN A 116 -7.35 16.46 11.37
CA ASN A 116 -7.82 16.99 12.65
C ASN A 116 -6.89 16.59 13.81
N GLY A 117 -6.99 17.27 14.96
CA GLY A 117 -6.14 16.95 16.11
C GLY A 117 -6.32 15.51 16.64
N ALA A 118 -7.48 14.90 16.44
CA ALA A 118 -7.75 13.53 16.87
C ALA A 118 -7.06 12.48 15.98
N THR A 119 -6.73 12.79 14.72
CA THR A 119 -5.98 11.86 13.85
C THR A 119 -4.55 11.65 14.32
N VAL A 120 -3.93 12.64 14.97
CA VAL A 120 -2.61 12.50 15.60
C VAL A 120 -2.66 11.50 16.76
N LEU A 121 -3.71 11.58 17.61
CA LEU A 121 -3.92 10.61 18.69
C LEU A 121 -4.20 9.21 18.13
N PHE A 122 -4.96 9.13 17.04
CA PHE A 122 -5.22 7.89 16.34
C PHE A 122 -3.94 7.24 15.79
N ALA A 123 -3.04 8.03 15.19
CA ALA A 123 -1.75 7.53 14.71
C ALA A 123 -0.89 6.93 15.84
N ILE A 124 -0.88 7.56 17.02
CA ILE A 124 -0.19 7.02 18.21
C ILE A 124 -0.80 5.68 18.62
N PHE A 125 -2.14 5.62 18.69
CA PHE A 125 -2.87 4.39 18.99
C PHE A 125 -2.54 3.28 17.99
N MET A 126 -2.53 3.58 16.69
CA MET A 126 -2.27 2.59 15.64
C MET A 126 -0.86 2.01 15.70
N SER A 127 0.13 2.84 16.01
CA SER A 127 1.50 2.35 16.19
C SER A 127 1.64 1.48 17.46
N LEU A 128 0.87 1.74 18.53
CA LEU A 128 0.80 0.85 19.70
C LEU A 128 0.06 -0.45 19.39
N TRP A 129 -1.03 -0.35 18.65
CA TRP A 129 -1.82 -1.48 18.17
C TRP A 129 -0.98 -2.45 17.34
N ALA A 130 -0.15 -1.94 16.41
CA ALA A 130 0.75 -2.77 15.60
C ALA A 130 1.71 -3.61 16.47
N ALA A 131 2.22 -3.02 17.56
CA ALA A 131 3.07 -3.74 18.52
C ALA A 131 2.27 -4.80 19.31
N CYS A 132 1.07 -4.46 19.82
CA CYS A 132 0.22 -5.43 20.52
C CYS A 132 -0.24 -6.57 19.57
N PHE A 133 -0.49 -6.28 18.29
CA PHE A 133 -0.84 -7.29 17.27
C PHE A 133 0.27 -8.32 17.08
N LEU A 134 1.52 -7.88 16.88
CA LEU A 134 2.65 -8.79 16.69
C LEU A 134 2.89 -9.69 17.91
N GLU A 135 2.81 -9.14 19.11
CA GLU A 135 3.03 -9.90 20.34
C GLU A 135 1.86 -10.85 20.65
N HIS A 136 0.62 -10.43 20.36
CA HIS A 136 -0.54 -11.29 20.45
C HIS A 136 -0.45 -12.46 19.46
N TRP A 137 -0.06 -12.20 18.21
CA TRP A 137 0.15 -13.25 17.22
C TRP A 137 1.24 -14.22 17.66
N LYS A 138 2.39 -13.72 18.14
CA LYS A 138 3.49 -14.55 18.65
C LYS A 138 3.03 -15.48 19.76
N ARG A 139 2.22 -15.00 20.71
CA ARG A 139 1.61 -15.84 21.75
C ARG A 139 0.66 -16.89 21.17
N ARG A 140 -0.26 -16.47 20.28
CA ARG A 140 -1.21 -17.39 19.65
C ARG A 140 -0.49 -18.48 18.86
N GLN A 141 0.56 -18.13 18.12
CA GLN A 141 1.40 -19.06 17.39
C GLN A 141 2.04 -20.10 18.31
N MET A 142 2.52 -19.71 19.50
CA MET A 142 3.05 -20.66 20.48
C MET A 142 1.98 -21.61 21.03
N CYS A 143 0.77 -21.12 21.29
CA CYS A 143 -0.35 -21.97 21.68
C CYS A 143 -0.71 -22.98 20.59
N LEU A 144 -0.77 -22.55 19.33
CA LEU A 144 -1.03 -23.43 18.18
C LEU A 144 0.09 -24.46 18.01
N LYS A 145 1.35 -24.03 18.13
CA LYS A 145 2.52 -24.90 18.07
C LYS A 145 2.45 -26.02 19.10
N HIS A 146 2.01 -25.71 20.32
CA HIS A 146 1.79 -26.71 21.37
C HIS A 146 0.57 -27.59 21.08
N SER A 147 -0.60 -27.01 20.77
CA SER A 147 -1.83 -27.79 20.53
C SER A 147 -1.76 -28.71 19.32
N TRP A 148 -0.88 -28.40 18.36
CA TRP A 148 -0.70 -29.16 17.14
C TRP A 148 0.53 -30.08 17.18
N ASP A 149 1.18 -30.23 18.34
CA ASP A 149 2.36 -31.06 18.55
C ASP A 149 3.52 -30.76 17.56
N LEU A 150 3.74 -29.48 17.27
CA LEU A 150 4.76 -28.99 16.32
C LEU A 150 6.08 -28.63 16.99
N THR A 151 6.26 -28.95 18.27
CA THR A 151 7.49 -28.65 19.03
C THR A 151 8.66 -29.55 18.67
N SER A 152 8.39 -30.78 18.22
CA SER A 152 9.39 -31.80 17.88
C SER A 152 9.75 -31.84 16.39
N LEU A 153 9.27 -30.89 15.59
CA LEU A 153 9.75 -30.72 14.21
C LEU A 153 11.19 -30.18 14.29
N GLU A 154 12.15 -31.09 14.40
CA GLU A 154 13.56 -30.82 14.11
C GLU A 154 13.69 -30.45 12.63
N HIS A 155 14.73 -29.67 12.28
CA HIS A 155 15.06 -29.45 10.87
C HIS A 155 15.58 -30.79 10.36
N GLU A 156 14.68 -31.65 9.89
CA GLU A 156 15.06 -32.77 9.03
C GLU A 156 15.91 -32.17 7.90
N GLU A 157 17.01 -32.84 7.52
CA GLU A 157 17.84 -32.36 6.42
C GLU A 157 16.98 -32.26 5.16
N ASP A 158 16.52 -31.05 4.83
CA ASP A 158 15.64 -30.84 3.69
C ASP A 158 16.29 -31.38 2.42
N GLU A 159 15.49 -32.06 1.61
CA GLU A 159 15.94 -32.62 0.35
C GLU A 159 16.54 -31.52 -0.53
N LEU A 160 17.68 -31.85 -1.16
CA LEU A 160 18.33 -30.95 -2.10
C LEU A 160 17.45 -30.78 -3.32
N ARG A 161 17.33 -29.54 -3.80
CA ARG A 161 16.58 -29.26 -5.01
C ARG A 161 17.26 -29.93 -6.22
N PRO A 162 16.53 -30.62 -7.11
CA PRO A 162 17.13 -31.36 -8.23
C PRO A 162 17.97 -30.47 -9.16
N GLU A 163 17.52 -29.24 -9.43
CA GLU A 163 18.27 -28.25 -10.22
C GLU A 163 19.63 -27.91 -9.58
N TYR A 164 19.68 -27.85 -8.24
CA TYR A 164 20.92 -27.62 -7.50
C TYR A 164 21.83 -28.85 -7.58
N GLU A 165 21.27 -30.06 -7.50
CA GLU A 165 22.03 -31.29 -7.67
C GLU A 165 22.65 -31.41 -9.06
N GLU A 166 21.89 -31.10 -10.12
CA GLU A 166 22.38 -31.08 -11.49
C GLU A 166 23.52 -30.07 -11.67
N ALA A 167 23.35 -28.84 -11.18
CA ALA A 167 24.39 -27.82 -11.21
C ALA A 167 25.64 -28.24 -10.41
N LEU A 168 25.45 -28.94 -9.29
CA LEU A 168 26.54 -29.48 -8.49
C LEU A 168 27.26 -30.62 -9.21
N GLN A 169 26.53 -31.51 -9.89
CA GLN A 169 27.09 -32.59 -10.70
C GLN A 169 27.88 -32.03 -11.89
N GLU A 170 27.37 -31.01 -12.58
CA GLU A 170 28.07 -30.33 -13.67
C GLU A 170 29.37 -29.66 -13.17
N LYS A 171 29.31 -28.98 -12.02
CA LYS A 171 30.51 -28.41 -11.38
C LYS A 171 31.51 -29.49 -10.99
N LYS A 172 31.08 -30.60 -10.39
CA LYS A 172 31.94 -31.74 -10.05
C LYS A 172 32.56 -32.38 -11.30
N ALA A 173 31.84 -32.46 -12.41
CA ALA A 173 32.35 -32.95 -13.69
C ALA A 173 33.40 -32.01 -14.29
N LYS A 174 33.17 -30.68 -14.26
CA LYS A 174 34.16 -29.66 -14.66
C LYS A 174 35.39 -29.68 -13.76
N LEU A 175 35.23 -29.91 -12.46
CA LEU A 175 36.36 -29.98 -11.51
C LEU A 175 37.15 -31.29 -11.69
N LYS A 176 36.50 -32.41 -12.01
CA LYS A 176 37.18 -33.66 -12.41
C LYS A 176 37.93 -33.52 -13.73
N SER A 177 37.40 -32.77 -14.71
CA SER A 177 38.10 -32.51 -15.96
C SER A 177 39.27 -31.53 -15.78
N LEU A 178 39.15 -30.53 -14.89
CA LEU A 178 40.25 -29.65 -14.50
C LEU A 178 41.28 -30.33 -13.59
N ALA A 179 40.91 -31.33 -12.77
CA ALA A 179 41.87 -32.06 -11.93
C ALA A 179 42.90 -32.88 -12.75
N LYS A 180 42.65 -33.12 -14.05
CA LYS A 180 43.65 -33.63 -15.00
C LYS A 180 44.72 -32.61 -15.39
N LYS A 181 44.50 -31.30 -15.15
CA LYS A 181 45.50 -30.22 -15.25
C LYS A 181 45.77 -29.70 -13.83
N LYS A 182 46.88 -30.12 -13.23
CA LYS A 182 47.36 -29.60 -11.93
C LYS A 182 47.53 -28.08 -11.97
N VAL A 183 46.50 -27.33 -11.60
CA VAL A 183 46.60 -25.95 -11.14
C VAL A 183 45.63 -25.82 -9.97
N CYS A 184 46.20 -25.59 -8.79
CA CYS A 184 45.46 -25.21 -7.59
C CYS A 184 44.81 -23.85 -7.86
N LEU A 185 43.49 -23.81 -8.04
CA LEU A 185 42.74 -22.56 -8.10
C LEU A 185 41.86 -22.49 -6.86
N HIS A 186 42.27 -21.62 -5.93
CA HIS A 186 41.49 -21.15 -4.81
C HIS A 186 40.25 -20.40 -5.35
N LEU A 187 39.22 -21.13 -5.78
CA LEU A 187 37.98 -20.54 -6.24
C LEU A 187 37.11 -20.19 -5.03
N LYS A 188 37.47 -19.10 -4.33
CA LYS A 188 36.49 -18.36 -3.55
C LYS A 188 35.38 -18.01 -4.52
N VAL A 189 34.18 -18.57 -4.32
CA VAL A 189 33.00 -18.14 -5.06
C VAL A 189 32.83 -16.67 -4.76
N GLN A 190 33.21 -15.82 -5.70
CA GLN A 190 33.12 -14.38 -5.57
C GLN A 190 31.65 -14.00 -5.82
N ILE A 191 30.83 -14.23 -4.79
CA ILE A 191 29.44 -13.75 -4.65
C ILE A 191 29.33 -12.23 -4.33
N PRO A 192 30.38 -11.42 -4.01
CA PRO A 192 30.12 -10.04 -3.62
C PRO A 192 29.85 -9.08 -4.80
N PHE A 193 30.13 -9.45 -6.06
CA PHE A 193 29.88 -8.56 -7.21
C PHE A 193 28.45 -8.63 -7.75
N SER A 194 27.79 -9.80 -7.64
CA SER A 194 26.36 -9.92 -7.94
C SER A 194 25.56 -9.18 -6.88
N TYR A 195 25.84 -9.35 -5.58
CA TYR A 195 25.07 -8.70 -4.50
C TYR A 195 25.01 -7.16 -4.60
N GLN A 196 26.12 -6.51 -4.99
CA GLN A 196 26.20 -5.04 -5.10
C GLN A 196 25.52 -4.49 -6.38
N THR A 197 25.71 -5.14 -7.54
CA THR A 197 25.04 -4.76 -8.80
C THR A 197 23.54 -5.07 -8.78
N PHE A 198 23.15 -6.07 -7.99
CA PHE A 198 21.80 -6.58 -7.84
C PHE A 198 20.89 -5.72 -6.96
N ASN A 199 21.43 -5.15 -5.88
CA ASN A 199 20.71 -4.13 -5.10
C ASN A 199 20.52 -2.82 -5.90
N GLY A 200 21.46 -2.50 -6.79
CA GLY A 200 21.37 -1.35 -7.70
C GLY A 200 20.24 -1.48 -8.73
N LEU A 201 20.07 -2.66 -9.34
CA LEU A 201 19.02 -2.90 -10.34
C LEU A 201 17.61 -2.82 -9.73
N LYS A 202 17.41 -3.31 -8.50
CA LYS A 202 16.13 -3.23 -7.77
C LYS A 202 15.70 -1.80 -7.46
N ILE A 203 16.67 -0.95 -7.09
CA ILE A 203 16.43 0.46 -6.79
C ILE A 203 16.24 1.25 -8.09
N PHE A 204 17.01 0.96 -9.13
CA PHE A 204 16.94 1.65 -10.43
C PHE A 204 15.62 1.41 -11.16
N VAL A 205 15.14 0.16 -11.21
CA VAL A 205 13.88 -0.17 -11.91
C VAL A 205 12.68 0.44 -11.19
N THR A 206 12.64 0.39 -9.86
CA THR A 206 11.56 1.01 -9.07
C THR A 206 11.57 2.54 -9.14
N PHE A 207 12.75 3.17 -9.10
CA PHE A 207 12.87 4.61 -9.33
C PHE A 207 12.48 5.01 -10.76
N SER A 208 12.82 4.20 -11.78
CA SER A 208 12.46 4.48 -13.18
C SER A 208 10.95 4.41 -13.44
N ALA A 209 10.24 3.51 -12.77
CA ALA A 209 8.79 3.38 -12.89
C ALA A 209 8.06 4.57 -12.24
N VAL A 210 8.50 4.98 -11.04
CA VAL A 210 7.98 6.17 -10.35
C VAL A 210 8.27 7.44 -11.14
N PHE A 211 9.48 7.54 -11.69
CA PHE A 211 9.87 8.64 -12.57
C PHE A 211 9.01 8.67 -13.83
N GLY A 212 8.70 7.51 -14.42
CA GLY A 212 7.80 7.38 -15.57
C GLY A 212 6.37 7.87 -15.28
N VAL A 213 5.82 7.59 -14.08
CA VAL A 213 4.49 8.08 -13.68
C VAL A 213 4.49 9.59 -13.45
N VAL A 214 5.55 10.13 -12.85
CA VAL A 214 5.70 11.58 -12.64
C VAL A 214 5.79 12.31 -13.98
N VAL A 215 6.61 11.81 -14.90
CA VAL A 215 6.72 12.34 -16.27
C VAL A 215 5.38 12.25 -16.99
N TYR A 216 4.66 11.12 -16.88
CA TYR A 216 3.35 10.96 -17.47
C TYR A 216 2.33 11.99 -16.97
N ARG A 217 2.28 12.25 -15.66
CA ARG A 217 1.35 13.23 -15.08
C ARG A 217 1.67 14.66 -15.52
N ILE A 218 2.96 14.99 -15.58
CA ILE A 218 3.44 16.26 -16.11
C ILE A 218 3.01 16.45 -17.57
N CYS A 219 3.16 15.42 -18.41
CA CYS A 219 2.73 15.47 -19.81
C CYS A 219 1.20 15.54 -19.98
N MET A 220 0.42 14.89 -19.12
CA MET A 220 -1.04 14.96 -19.21
C MET A 220 -1.61 16.26 -18.67
N LEU A 221 -1.02 16.83 -17.62
CA LEU A 221 -1.39 18.13 -17.07
C LEU A 221 -1.20 19.23 -18.12
N SER A 222 -0.08 19.21 -18.85
CA SER A 222 0.15 20.16 -19.94
C SER A 222 -0.86 19.98 -21.07
N VAL A 223 -1.09 18.75 -21.54
CA VAL A 223 -2.06 18.46 -22.62
C VAL A 223 -3.50 18.86 -22.26
N TRP A 224 -3.97 18.55 -21.04
CA TRP A 224 -5.33 18.90 -20.63
C TRP A 224 -5.52 20.39 -20.35
N SER A 225 -4.47 21.09 -19.90
CA SER A 225 -4.53 22.54 -19.73
C SER A 225 -4.69 23.31 -21.05
N MET A 226 -4.29 22.70 -22.18
CA MET A 226 -4.44 23.25 -23.53
C MET A 226 -5.86 23.08 -24.11
N ASN A 227 -6.77 22.39 -23.41
CA ASN A 227 -8.12 22.18 -23.91
C ASN A 227 -8.88 23.53 -24.03
N PRO A 228 -9.42 23.89 -25.21
CA PRO A 228 -10.02 25.22 -25.43
C PRO A 228 -11.32 25.47 -24.67
N ASP A 229 -12.02 24.43 -24.19
CA ASP A 229 -13.33 24.58 -23.55
C ASP A 229 -13.26 25.20 -22.12
N PRO A 230 -14.01 26.27 -21.81
CA PRO A 230 -13.95 26.96 -20.53
C PRO A 230 -14.49 26.12 -19.35
N GLU A 231 -15.49 25.26 -19.58
CA GLU A 231 -15.98 24.31 -18.57
C GLU A 231 -14.97 23.19 -18.29
N ALA A 232 -14.27 22.75 -19.33
CA ALA A 232 -13.17 21.81 -19.19
C ALA A 232 -12.04 22.45 -18.35
N LYS A 233 -11.64 23.70 -18.66
CA LYS A 233 -10.62 24.48 -17.92
C LYS A 233 -10.94 24.63 -16.43
N ALA A 234 -12.19 24.93 -16.07
CA ALA A 234 -12.61 25.06 -14.67
C ALA A 234 -12.49 23.74 -13.89
N SER A 235 -12.67 22.59 -14.56
CA SER A 235 -12.58 21.25 -13.97
C SER A 235 -11.23 20.55 -14.21
N VAL A 236 -10.28 21.17 -14.92
CA VAL A 236 -8.98 20.55 -15.31
C VAL A 236 -8.29 19.96 -14.10
N ARG A 237 -8.25 20.69 -12.98
CA ARG A 237 -7.52 20.25 -11.79
C ARG A 237 -8.07 18.94 -11.22
N MET A 238 -9.40 18.85 -11.03
CA MET A 238 -10.03 17.63 -10.49
C MET A 238 -9.92 16.47 -11.50
N THR A 239 -10.11 16.75 -12.79
CA THR A 239 -10.05 15.74 -13.84
C THR A 239 -8.64 15.18 -14.01
N VAL A 240 -7.61 16.03 -14.06
CA VAL A 240 -6.20 15.59 -14.19
C VAL A 240 -5.76 14.80 -12.95
N THR A 241 -6.14 15.24 -11.74
CA THR A 241 -5.84 14.47 -10.52
C THR A 241 -6.52 13.10 -10.57
N THR A 242 -7.80 13.02 -10.96
CA THR A 242 -8.55 11.75 -10.99
C THR A 242 -8.02 10.80 -12.07
N THR A 243 -7.83 11.28 -13.30
CA THR A 243 -7.28 10.46 -14.40
C THR A 243 -5.86 10.02 -14.08
N GLY A 244 -5.05 10.89 -13.49
CA GLY A 244 -3.70 10.56 -13.04
C GLY A 244 -3.68 9.53 -11.90
N ILE A 245 -4.70 9.45 -11.05
CA ILE A 245 -4.82 8.39 -10.01
C ILE A 245 -5.21 7.06 -10.66
N VAL A 246 -6.22 7.05 -11.54
CA VAL A 246 -6.68 5.83 -12.24
C VAL A 246 -5.57 5.21 -13.08
N LEU A 247 -4.82 6.02 -13.82
CA LEU A 247 -3.73 5.52 -14.65
C LEU A 247 -2.55 5.01 -13.82
N ASN A 248 -2.22 5.70 -12.72
CA ASN A 248 -1.24 5.19 -11.78
C ASN A 248 -1.67 3.83 -11.19
N MET A 249 -2.96 3.68 -10.84
CA MET A 249 -3.50 2.41 -10.38
C MET A 249 -3.33 1.29 -11.43
N LEU A 250 -3.67 1.54 -12.70
CA LEU A 250 -3.50 0.57 -13.79
C LEU A 250 -2.03 0.18 -13.99
N VAL A 251 -1.13 1.15 -13.98
CA VAL A 251 0.32 0.91 -14.11
C VAL A 251 0.83 0.07 -12.95
N VAL A 252 0.42 0.38 -11.71
CA VAL A 252 0.79 -0.41 -10.53
C VAL A 252 0.35 -1.86 -10.68
N LEU A 253 -0.90 -2.12 -11.10
CA LEU A 253 -1.40 -3.49 -11.32
C LEU A 253 -0.58 -4.27 -12.36
N VAL A 254 -0.25 -3.66 -13.50
CA VAL A 254 0.55 -4.32 -14.55
C VAL A 254 1.98 -4.58 -14.08
N LEU A 255 2.60 -3.61 -13.40
CA LEU A 255 3.97 -3.75 -12.92
C LEU A 255 4.09 -4.78 -11.80
N GLU A 256 3.08 -4.97 -10.96
CA GLU A 256 3.09 -6.01 -9.91
C GLU A 256 3.30 -7.42 -10.49
N GLU A 257 2.66 -7.74 -11.62
CA GLU A 257 2.83 -9.01 -12.33
C GLU A 257 4.23 -9.15 -12.93
N VAL A 258 4.72 -8.09 -13.59
CA VAL A 258 6.07 -8.06 -14.17
C VAL A 258 7.12 -8.25 -13.07
N TYR A 259 6.96 -7.59 -11.92
CA TYR A 259 7.87 -7.75 -10.79
C TYR A 259 7.81 -9.15 -10.16
N GLY A 260 6.65 -9.81 -10.16
CA GLY A 260 6.52 -11.21 -9.78
C GLY A 260 7.36 -12.12 -10.66
N ALA A 261 7.25 -11.97 -11.99
CA ALA A 261 8.04 -12.74 -12.94
C ALA A 261 9.55 -12.46 -12.82
N ILE A 262 9.93 -11.19 -12.64
CA ILE A 262 11.33 -10.81 -12.40
C ILE A 262 11.85 -11.47 -11.11
N ALA A 263 11.07 -11.51 -10.03
CA ALA A 263 11.50 -12.11 -8.78
C ALA A 263 11.79 -13.61 -8.93
N VAL A 264 10.95 -14.36 -9.65
CA VAL A 264 11.12 -15.80 -9.93
C VAL A 264 12.38 -16.05 -10.75
N TRP A 265 12.50 -15.38 -11.90
CA TRP A 265 13.67 -15.48 -12.79
C TRP A 265 14.98 -15.26 -12.02
N LEU A 266 14.93 -14.35 -11.07
CA LEU A 266 16.07 -13.90 -10.33
C LEU A 266 16.45 -14.81 -9.16
N THR A 267 15.49 -15.47 -8.53
CA THR A 267 15.76 -16.57 -7.59
C THR A 267 16.29 -17.80 -8.30
N GLU A 268 15.80 -18.12 -9.50
CA GLU A 268 16.32 -19.23 -10.31
C GLU A 268 17.80 -19.02 -10.64
N LEU A 269 18.22 -17.78 -10.93
CA LEU A 269 19.63 -17.44 -11.15
C LEU A 269 20.52 -17.60 -9.91
N GLU A 270 19.97 -17.49 -8.69
CA GLU A 270 20.75 -17.62 -7.46
C GLU A 270 21.05 -19.07 -7.07
N LEU A 271 20.32 -20.05 -7.64
CA LEU A 271 20.45 -21.48 -7.36
C LEU A 271 20.63 -21.79 -5.85
N PRO A 272 19.61 -21.52 -5.00
CA PRO A 272 19.64 -21.89 -3.59
C PRO A 272 19.67 -23.41 -3.39
N LYS A 273 20.11 -23.85 -2.20
CA LYS A 273 20.41 -25.26 -1.93
C LYS A 273 19.16 -26.10 -1.65
N THR A 274 18.22 -25.55 -0.88
CA THR A 274 16.99 -26.22 -0.41
C THR A 274 15.74 -25.49 -0.90
N GLU A 275 14.59 -26.16 -0.89
CA GLU A 275 13.31 -25.57 -1.29
C GLU A 275 12.85 -24.48 -0.31
N GLU A 276 13.03 -24.68 1.00
CA GLU A 276 12.74 -23.64 2.01
C GLU A 276 13.56 -22.36 1.75
N GLU A 277 14.85 -22.50 1.45
CA GLU A 277 15.70 -21.34 1.13
C GLU A 277 15.30 -20.66 -0.19
N PHE A 278 14.82 -21.44 -1.17
CA PHE A 278 14.26 -20.90 -2.40
C PHE A 278 13.00 -20.08 -2.13
N GLU A 279 12.04 -20.63 -1.39
CA GLU A 279 10.80 -19.96 -1.02
C GLU A 279 11.05 -18.69 -0.20
N GLU A 280 11.88 -18.75 0.84
CA GLU A 280 12.19 -17.57 1.66
C GLU A 280 12.82 -16.43 0.85
N ARG A 281 13.79 -16.76 -0.02
CA ARG A 281 14.44 -15.79 -0.89
C ARG A 281 13.50 -15.24 -1.95
N LEU A 282 12.58 -16.05 -2.47
CA LEU A 282 11.56 -15.64 -3.43
C LEU A 282 10.56 -14.69 -2.78
N ILE A 283 10.03 -15.06 -1.62
CA ILE A 283 9.11 -14.25 -0.82
C ILE A 283 9.74 -12.89 -0.53
N PHE A 284 10.97 -12.86 -0.02
CA PHE A 284 11.64 -11.61 0.34
C PHE A 284 11.83 -10.68 -0.89
N LYS A 285 12.29 -11.22 -2.01
CA LYS A 285 12.52 -10.43 -3.23
C LYS A 285 11.22 -9.93 -3.87
N SER A 286 10.23 -10.82 -3.99
CA SER A 286 8.92 -10.51 -4.56
C SER A 286 8.19 -9.48 -3.70
N PHE A 287 8.20 -9.66 -2.37
CA PHE A 287 7.67 -8.69 -1.43
C PHE A 287 8.34 -7.32 -1.57
N PHE A 288 9.67 -7.26 -1.62
CA PHE A 288 10.39 -5.98 -1.73
C PHE A 288 10.03 -5.23 -3.03
N LEU A 289 10.02 -5.92 -4.18
CA LEU A 289 9.69 -5.31 -5.47
C LEU A 289 8.22 -4.85 -5.53
N LYS A 290 7.29 -5.71 -5.11
CA LYS A 290 5.86 -5.38 -5.12
C LYS A 290 5.51 -4.28 -4.11
N SER A 291 6.07 -4.31 -2.91
CA SER A 291 5.86 -3.25 -1.90
C SER A 291 6.43 -1.90 -2.33
N MET A 292 7.61 -1.86 -2.95
CA MET A 292 8.14 -0.62 -3.52
C MET A 292 7.23 -0.08 -4.62
N ASN A 293 6.73 -0.93 -5.52
CA ASN A 293 5.81 -0.52 -6.57
C ASN A 293 4.48 0.01 -6.00
N ALA A 294 3.92 -0.69 -5.01
CA ALA A 294 2.65 -0.34 -4.38
C ALA A 294 2.74 0.97 -3.56
N PHE A 295 3.82 1.15 -2.80
CA PHE A 295 3.95 2.30 -1.90
C PHE A 295 4.64 3.52 -2.53
N ALA A 296 5.47 3.37 -3.56
CA ALA A 296 6.25 4.50 -4.07
C ALA A 296 5.41 5.66 -4.62
N PRO A 297 4.29 5.46 -5.35
CA PRO A 297 3.42 6.56 -5.75
C PRO A 297 2.82 7.31 -4.55
N ILE A 298 2.58 6.63 -3.43
CA ILE A 298 2.05 7.20 -2.19
C ILE A 298 3.17 7.98 -1.47
N PHE A 299 4.37 7.41 -1.38
CA PHE A 299 5.55 8.10 -0.85
C PHE A 299 5.87 9.38 -1.64
N TYR A 300 5.75 9.36 -2.96
CA TYR A 300 5.95 10.54 -3.81
C TYR A 300 4.96 11.66 -3.46
N VAL A 301 3.66 11.35 -3.42
CA VAL A 301 2.62 12.35 -3.09
C VAL A 301 2.75 12.85 -1.66
N ALA A 302 3.12 11.99 -0.71
CA ALA A 302 3.25 12.36 0.70
C ALA A 302 4.45 13.28 0.97
N PHE A 303 5.62 12.99 0.40
CA PHE A 303 6.89 13.61 0.80
C PHE A 303 7.55 14.49 -0.25
N PHE A 304 7.37 14.21 -1.53
CA PHE A 304 8.13 14.87 -2.61
C PHE A 304 7.28 15.89 -3.38
N LYS A 305 5.98 15.62 -3.56
CA LYS A 305 5.08 16.50 -4.29
C LYS A 305 4.99 17.89 -3.63
N GLY A 306 5.14 18.96 -4.43
CA GLY A 306 5.04 20.35 -3.99
C GLY A 306 6.16 20.86 -3.09
N ARG A 307 7.20 20.07 -2.76
CA ARG A 307 8.32 20.52 -1.92
C ARG A 307 9.45 21.19 -2.68
N PHE A 308 9.67 20.76 -3.91
CA PHE A 308 10.78 21.20 -4.75
C PHE A 308 10.31 22.07 -5.93
N ALA A 309 9.11 22.64 -5.86
CA ALA A 309 8.55 23.46 -6.94
C ALA A 309 9.27 24.80 -7.11
N GLY A 310 9.90 25.33 -6.05
CA GLY A 310 10.56 26.63 -6.05
C GLY A 310 9.59 27.74 -5.65
N ARG A 311 9.68 28.90 -6.30
CA ARG A 311 8.80 30.05 -6.05
C ARG A 311 8.34 30.68 -7.37
N PRO A 312 7.25 31.45 -7.36
CA PRO A 312 6.96 32.34 -8.48
C PRO A 312 8.17 33.22 -8.81
N GLY A 313 8.55 33.20 -10.08
CA GLY A 313 9.73 33.89 -10.62
C GLY A 313 10.97 33.00 -10.82
N ASP A 314 11.07 31.86 -10.13
CA ASP A 314 12.19 30.91 -10.23
C ASP A 314 11.70 29.49 -9.87
N TYR A 315 11.08 28.84 -10.85
CA TYR A 315 10.57 27.48 -10.73
C TYR A 315 11.63 26.45 -11.12
N VAL A 316 11.54 25.26 -10.53
CA VAL A 316 12.40 24.13 -10.91
C VAL A 316 11.79 23.41 -12.11
N TYR A 317 12.50 23.41 -13.23
CA TYR A 317 12.11 22.72 -14.46
C TYR A 317 12.80 21.36 -14.56
N VAL A 318 12.02 20.32 -14.84
CA VAL A 318 12.52 18.98 -15.20
C VAL A 318 12.70 18.94 -16.71
N PHE A 319 13.87 18.47 -17.16
CA PHE A 319 14.24 18.42 -18.58
C PHE A 319 14.16 19.76 -19.32
N GLY A 320 14.20 20.89 -18.60
CA GLY A 320 14.21 22.24 -19.18
C GLY A 320 12.82 22.79 -19.53
N ASP A 321 11.86 21.95 -19.90
CA ASP A 321 10.58 22.40 -20.46
C ASP A 321 9.37 22.22 -19.50
N TYR A 322 9.49 21.38 -18.48
CA TYR A 322 8.35 21.00 -17.64
C TYR A 322 8.50 21.47 -16.18
N ARG A 323 7.56 22.30 -15.72
CA ARG A 323 7.47 22.76 -14.33
C ARG A 323 7.06 21.62 -13.38
N MET A 324 7.71 21.53 -12.23
CA MET A 324 7.35 20.57 -11.18
C MET A 324 5.95 20.84 -10.59
N GLU A 325 5.21 19.76 -10.28
CA GLU A 325 3.85 19.86 -9.72
C GLU A 325 3.82 20.47 -8.31
N GLU A 326 2.84 21.36 -8.10
CA GLU A 326 2.53 21.97 -6.81
C GLU A 326 1.35 21.31 -6.10
N CYS A 327 1.29 21.46 -4.78
CA CYS A 327 0.13 21.05 -3.98
C CYS A 327 -0.92 22.16 -3.94
N ALA A 328 -2.18 21.76 -3.69
CA ALA A 328 -3.23 22.68 -3.28
C ALA A 328 -2.83 23.49 -2.03
N PRO A 329 -3.37 24.70 -1.81
CA PRO A 329 -3.22 25.41 -0.54
C PRO A 329 -3.66 24.62 0.71
N PRO A 330 -4.77 23.86 0.72
CA PRO A 330 -5.10 23.00 1.87
C PRO A 330 -4.19 21.76 2.01
N GLY A 331 -3.21 21.56 1.11
CA GLY A 331 -2.23 20.48 1.13
C GLY A 331 -2.47 19.36 0.10
N CYS A 332 -1.53 18.42 0.04
CA CYS A 332 -1.61 17.21 -0.80
C CYS A 332 -2.26 16.01 -0.07
N LEU A 333 -2.71 16.18 1.17
CA LEU A 333 -3.19 15.09 2.02
C LEU A 333 -4.45 14.43 1.45
N ILE A 334 -5.40 15.19 0.88
CA ILE A 334 -6.59 14.59 0.23
C ILE A 334 -6.24 13.79 -1.00
N GLU A 335 -5.31 14.29 -1.83
CA GLU A 335 -4.87 13.54 -3.01
C GLU A 335 -4.28 12.19 -2.60
N LEU A 336 -3.51 12.18 -1.49
CA LEU A 336 -3.01 10.97 -0.86
C LEU A 336 -4.14 10.05 -0.37
N CYS A 337 -5.15 10.59 0.32
CA CYS A 337 -6.31 9.81 0.80
C CYS A 337 -7.10 9.18 -0.34
N ILE A 338 -7.37 9.92 -1.42
CA ILE A 338 -8.09 9.40 -2.59
C ILE A 338 -7.26 8.31 -3.26
N GLN A 339 -5.96 8.53 -3.43
CA GLN A 339 -5.06 7.54 -4.01
C GLN A 339 -4.98 6.26 -3.17
N LEU A 340 -4.85 6.37 -1.85
CA LEU A 340 -4.88 5.24 -0.92
C LEU A 340 -6.21 4.51 -0.99
N SER A 341 -7.33 5.24 -1.00
CA SER A 341 -8.67 4.65 -1.08
C SER A 341 -8.87 3.92 -2.41
N MET A 342 -8.45 4.51 -3.52
CA MET A 342 -8.54 3.90 -4.85
C MET A 342 -7.65 2.67 -4.99
N ILE A 343 -6.44 2.68 -4.44
CA ILE A 343 -5.55 1.51 -4.49
C ILE A 343 -6.08 0.40 -3.56
N MET A 344 -6.47 0.72 -2.33
CA MET A 344 -6.92 -0.27 -1.35
C MET A 344 -8.31 -0.84 -1.67
N LEU A 345 -9.27 -0.01 -2.08
CA LEU A 345 -10.60 -0.48 -2.50
C LEU A 345 -10.56 -1.02 -3.92
N GLY A 346 -9.85 -0.35 -4.82
CA GLY A 346 -9.83 -0.73 -6.23
C GLY A 346 -9.06 -2.02 -6.47
N LYS A 347 -7.93 -2.25 -5.79
CA LYS A 347 -7.21 -3.53 -5.88
C LYS A 347 -8.10 -4.67 -5.38
N GLN A 348 -8.69 -4.55 -4.20
CA GLN A 348 -9.56 -5.58 -3.64
C GLN A 348 -10.84 -5.80 -4.48
N LEU A 349 -11.51 -4.74 -4.93
CA LEU A 349 -12.75 -4.88 -5.71
C LEU A 349 -12.50 -5.45 -7.11
N ILE A 350 -11.39 -5.10 -7.74
CA ILE A 350 -11.05 -5.56 -9.10
C ILE A 350 -10.42 -6.95 -9.04
N GLN A 351 -9.44 -7.20 -8.17
CA GLN A 351 -8.81 -8.52 -8.06
C GLN A 351 -9.77 -9.57 -7.51
N ASN A 352 -10.46 -9.33 -6.38
CA ASN A 352 -11.31 -10.35 -5.78
C ASN A 352 -12.51 -10.71 -6.67
N ASN A 353 -13.20 -9.71 -7.24
CA ASN A 353 -14.38 -10.02 -8.06
C ASN A 353 -14.02 -10.50 -9.47
N VAL A 354 -13.00 -9.91 -10.11
CA VAL A 354 -12.68 -10.21 -11.52
C VAL A 354 -11.65 -11.34 -11.63
N PHE A 355 -10.52 -11.23 -10.94
CA PHE A 355 -9.45 -12.19 -11.09
C PHE A 355 -9.69 -13.48 -10.31
N GLU A 356 -10.26 -13.41 -9.10
CA GLU A 356 -10.47 -14.63 -8.31
C GLU A 356 -11.79 -15.33 -8.59
N ILE A 357 -12.91 -14.61 -8.74
CA ILE A 357 -14.20 -15.27 -8.99
C ILE A 357 -14.47 -15.48 -10.48
N VAL A 358 -14.21 -14.46 -11.31
CA VAL A 358 -14.62 -14.49 -12.72
C VAL A 358 -13.65 -15.30 -13.58
N ILE A 359 -12.33 -15.19 -13.40
CA ILE A 359 -11.37 -15.93 -14.26
C ILE A 359 -11.49 -17.45 -14.15
N PRO A 360 -11.53 -18.07 -12.94
CA PRO A 360 -11.66 -19.53 -12.85
C PRO A 360 -12.97 -20.03 -13.44
N LYS A 361 -14.08 -19.30 -13.20
CA LYS A 361 -15.38 -19.60 -13.81
C LYS A 361 -15.36 -19.46 -15.33
N MET A 362 -14.72 -18.42 -15.87
CA MET A 362 -14.59 -18.26 -17.32
C MET A 362 -13.71 -19.35 -17.94
N LYS A 363 -12.58 -19.71 -17.32
CA LYS A 363 -11.73 -20.83 -17.78
C LYS A 363 -12.51 -22.15 -17.75
N LYS A 364 -13.27 -22.41 -16.68
CA LYS A 364 -14.14 -23.60 -16.56
C LYS A 364 -15.24 -23.62 -17.62
N MET A 365 -15.90 -22.48 -17.86
CA MET A 365 -16.91 -22.33 -18.90
C MET A 365 -16.29 -22.56 -20.29
N TYR A 366 -15.13 -21.97 -20.57
CA TYR A 366 -14.41 -22.14 -21.84
C TYR A 366 -13.99 -23.60 -22.08
N ARG A 367 -13.46 -24.28 -21.05
CA ARG A 367 -13.13 -25.71 -21.12
C ARG A 367 -14.37 -26.56 -21.37
N THR A 368 -15.48 -26.27 -20.69
CA THR A 368 -16.75 -26.98 -20.89
C THR A 368 -17.27 -26.80 -22.31
N ILE A 369 -17.23 -25.57 -22.84
CA ILE A 369 -17.61 -25.28 -24.24
C ILE A 369 -16.67 -26.00 -25.23
N GLN A 370 -15.37 -26.07 -24.97
CA GLN A 370 -14.44 -26.84 -25.82
C GLN A 370 -14.71 -28.35 -25.74
N GLU A 371 -14.96 -28.92 -24.56
CA GLU A 371 -15.34 -30.32 -24.37
C GLU A 371 -16.64 -30.64 -25.12
N GLU A 372 -17.66 -29.78 -25.03
CA GLU A 372 -18.93 -29.95 -25.75
C GLU A 372 -18.76 -29.85 -27.27
N LYS A 373 -17.93 -28.91 -27.75
CA LYS A 373 -17.59 -28.81 -29.19
C LYS A 373 -16.81 -30.04 -29.67
N GLY A 374 -15.90 -30.56 -28.86
CA GLY A 374 -15.15 -31.78 -29.15
C GLY A 374 -16.06 -33.01 -29.21
N LYS A 375 -16.98 -33.16 -28.26
CA LYS A 375 -17.99 -34.23 -28.25
C LYS A 375 -18.95 -34.16 -29.43
N LYS A 376 -19.41 -32.96 -29.81
CA LYS A 376 -20.26 -32.78 -31.01
C LYS A 376 -19.53 -33.18 -32.30
N ARG A 377 -18.26 -32.83 -32.45
CA ARG A 377 -17.43 -33.25 -33.59
C ARG A 377 -17.12 -34.75 -33.60
N ALA A 378 -16.94 -35.37 -32.43
CA ALA A 378 -16.77 -36.82 -32.33
C ALA A 378 -18.08 -37.56 -32.67
N ALA A 379 -19.22 -37.07 -32.19
CA ALA A 379 -20.54 -37.64 -32.49
C ALA A 379 -20.95 -37.50 -33.97
N GLU A 380 -20.42 -36.52 -34.71
CA GLU A 380 -20.61 -36.40 -36.17
C GLU A 380 -19.73 -37.38 -36.97
N ASN A 381 -18.65 -37.92 -36.38
CA ASN A 381 -17.73 -38.86 -37.05
C ASN A 381 -17.94 -40.33 -36.66
N GLU A 382 -18.57 -40.62 -35.51
CA GLU A 382 -18.81 -41.97 -34.99
C GLU A 382 -20.30 -42.31 -34.99
N GLU A 383 -20.82 -42.74 -36.15
CA GLU A 383 -22.20 -43.27 -36.26
C GLU A 383 -22.36 -44.70 -35.71
N ASN A 384 -21.32 -45.39 -35.20
CA ASN A 384 -21.38 -46.85 -34.98
C ASN A 384 -20.94 -47.46 -33.64
N GLU A 385 -20.51 -46.72 -32.62
CA GLU A 385 -20.27 -47.36 -31.30
C GLU A 385 -20.90 -46.55 -30.15
N THR A 386 -21.92 -47.15 -29.54
CA THR A 386 -22.54 -46.64 -28.31
C THR A 386 -21.61 -46.97 -27.13
N GLU A 387 -20.47 -46.30 -27.03
CA GLU A 387 -19.72 -46.30 -25.77
C GLU A 387 -20.54 -45.54 -24.72
N GLU A 388 -21.05 -46.26 -23.73
CA GLU A 388 -21.63 -45.66 -22.53
C GLU A 388 -20.60 -44.71 -21.91
N ILE A 389 -20.86 -43.41 -21.99
CA ILE A 389 -20.02 -42.36 -21.39
C ILE A 389 -19.92 -42.67 -19.89
N ARG A 390 -18.79 -43.25 -19.47
CA ARG A 390 -18.57 -43.59 -18.06
C ARG A 390 -18.80 -42.34 -17.21
N PRO A 391 -19.52 -42.43 -16.08
CA PRO A 391 -19.67 -41.30 -15.18
C PRO A 391 -18.27 -40.85 -14.74
N LYS A 392 -17.97 -39.55 -14.90
CA LYS A 392 -16.68 -38.95 -14.53
C LYS A 392 -16.34 -39.36 -13.09
N GLN A 393 -15.21 -40.05 -12.92
CA GLN A 393 -14.75 -40.47 -11.60
C GLN A 393 -14.24 -39.26 -10.79
N GLN A 394 -14.00 -39.45 -9.49
CA GLN A 394 -13.57 -38.34 -8.64
C GLN A 394 -12.24 -37.72 -9.09
N PHE A 395 -11.32 -38.54 -9.59
CA PHE A 395 -10.04 -38.04 -10.09
C PHE A 395 -10.19 -37.18 -11.35
N ASP A 396 -11.16 -37.48 -12.23
CA ASP A 396 -11.44 -36.66 -13.42
C ASP A 396 -11.94 -35.27 -13.01
N LYS A 397 -12.77 -35.22 -11.95
CA LYS A 397 -13.30 -33.97 -11.40
C LYS A 397 -12.20 -33.15 -10.75
N ASP A 398 -11.35 -33.79 -9.95
CA ASP A 398 -10.23 -33.13 -9.28
C ASP A 398 -9.17 -32.67 -10.29
N PHE A 399 -8.90 -33.44 -11.35
CA PHE A 399 -7.97 -33.03 -12.41
C PHE A 399 -8.46 -31.83 -13.21
N ALA A 400 -9.77 -31.60 -13.32
CA ALA A 400 -10.31 -30.41 -13.98
C ALA A 400 -10.05 -29.10 -13.22
N LEU A 401 -9.78 -29.17 -11.91
CA LEU A 401 -9.49 -28.03 -11.03
C LEU A 401 -8.09 -27.44 -11.27
N GLU A 402 -7.89 -26.19 -10.84
CA GLU A 402 -6.59 -25.52 -10.97
C GLU A 402 -5.55 -26.09 -9.98
N PRO A 403 -4.27 -26.22 -10.38
CA PRO A 403 -3.21 -26.64 -9.47
C PRO A 403 -2.99 -25.60 -8.37
N PHE A 404 -2.54 -26.06 -7.21
CA PHE A 404 -2.19 -25.20 -6.09
C PHE A 404 -0.79 -24.58 -6.31
N GLU A 405 -0.71 -23.25 -6.27
CA GLU A 405 0.54 -22.49 -6.52
C GLU A 405 1.23 -22.02 -5.23
N GLY A 406 0.81 -22.53 -4.07
CA GLY A 406 1.33 -22.13 -2.74
C GLY A 406 0.39 -21.17 -2.00
N VAL A 407 0.72 -20.86 -0.74
CA VAL A 407 -0.01 -19.88 0.11
C VAL A 407 0.67 -18.49 0.11
N SER A 408 1.86 -18.41 -0.48
CA SER A 408 2.68 -17.19 -0.47
C SER A 408 2.02 -15.99 -1.14
N PRO A 409 1.32 -16.11 -2.29
CA PRO A 409 0.56 -15.01 -2.87
C PRO A 409 -0.52 -14.46 -1.95
N GLU A 410 -1.25 -15.33 -1.24
CA GLU A 410 -2.31 -14.99 -0.30
C GLU A 410 -1.75 -14.21 0.90
N TYR A 411 -0.65 -14.68 1.51
CA TYR A 411 0.04 -13.90 2.55
C TYR A 411 0.54 -12.55 2.05
N MET A 412 1.06 -12.50 0.82
CA MET A 412 1.62 -11.28 0.24
C MET A 412 0.59 -10.17 0.13
N GLU A 413 -0.61 -10.49 -0.30
CA GLU A 413 -1.72 -9.55 -0.39
C GLU A 413 -2.07 -8.97 0.99
N MET A 414 -2.28 -9.86 1.96
CA MET A 414 -2.66 -9.45 3.32
C MET A 414 -1.57 -8.61 4.01
N ILE A 415 -0.30 -8.91 3.75
CA ILE A 415 0.83 -8.18 4.35
C ILE A 415 1.03 -6.81 3.68
N ILE A 416 0.78 -6.69 2.36
CA ILE A 416 0.75 -5.38 1.69
C ILE A 416 -0.41 -4.53 2.22
N GLN A 417 -1.59 -5.14 2.44
CA GLN A 417 -2.73 -4.47 3.06
C GLN A 417 -2.42 -4.00 4.49
N TYR A 418 -1.77 -4.83 5.31
CA TYR A 418 -1.25 -4.42 6.62
C TYR A 418 -0.28 -3.22 6.51
N GLY A 419 0.54 -3.19 5.46
CA GLY A 419 1.39 -2.04 5.13
C GLY A 419 0.60 -0.76 4.88
N PHE A 420 -0.49 -0.80 4.10
CA PHE A 420 -1.36 0.37 3.89
C PHE A 420 -2.00 0.84 5.19
N VAL A 421 -2.49 -0.09 6.02
CA VAL A 421 -3.16 0.21 7.30
C VAL A 421 -2.18 0.76 8.35
N SER A 422 -0.91 0.40 8.31
CA SER A 422 0.07 0.82 9.32
C SER A 422 0.89 2.04 8.90
N LEU A 423 1.40 2.09 7.66
CA LEU A 423 2.33 3.13 7.18
C LEU A 423 1.68 4.50 6.96
N PHE A 424 0.42 4.53 6.54
CA PHE A 424 -0.26 5.74 6.06
C PHE A 424 -1.53 6.07 6.84
N VAL A 425 -1.66 5.57 8.07
CA VAL A 425 -2.86 5.75 8.87
C VAL A 425 -3.05 7.18 9.36
N ALA A 426 -1.95 7.92 9.51
CA ALA A 426 -1.99 9.33 9.90
C ALA A 426 -2.71 10.22 8.87
N SER A 427 -2.74 9.83 7.58
CA SER A 427 -3.49 10.55 6.56
C SER A 427 -4.90 10.02 6.37
N PHE A 428 -5.14 8.73 6.62
CA PHE A 428 -6.45 8.11 6.34
C PHE A 428 -6.96 7.25 7.52
N PRO A 429 -7.71 7.83 8.48
CA PRO A 429 -8.18 7.13 9.67
C PRO A 429 -9.21 6.01 9.40
N LEU A 430 -9.90 6.03 8.24
CA LEU A 430 -10.85 5.00 7.85
C LEU A 430 -10.19 3.76 7.23
N ALA A 431 -8.86 3.75 7.05
CA ALA A 431 -8.15 2.61 6.46
C ALA A 431 -8.44 1.27 7.16
N PRO A 432 -8.43 1.18 8.51
CA PRO A 432 -8.73 -0.08 9.19
C PRO A 432 -10.17 -0.55 8.99
N ALA A 433 -11.14 0.36 8.80
CA ALA A 433 -12.53 -0.03 8.57
C ALA A 433 -12.71 -0.71 7.20
N PHE A 434 -12.05 -0.17 6.16
CA PHE A 434 -12.04 -0.79 4.84
C PHE A 434 -11.23 -2.08 4.82
N ALA A 435 -10.09 -2.14 5.52
CA ALA A 435 -9.34 -3.38 5.66
C ALA A 435 -10.14 -4.48 6.38
N LEU A 436 -10.89 -4.12 7.43
CA LEU A 436 -11.77 -5.06 8.12
C LEU A 436 -12.86 -5.60 7.19
N LEU A 437 -13.53 -4.72 6.43
CA LEU A 437 -14.56 -5.15 5.46
C LEU A 437 -13.99 -6.09 4.41
N ASN A 438 -12.80 -5.76 3.88
CA ASN A 438 -12.09 -6.60 2.93
C ASN A 438 -11.78 -7.97 3.55
N ASN A 439 -11.15 -8.02 4.73
CA ASN A 439 -10.76 -9.27 5.37
C ASN A 439 -11.94 -10.20 5.67
N VAL A 440 -13.09 -9.67 6.06
CA VAL A 440 -14.28 -10.50 6.35
C VAL A 440 -14.79 -11.17 5.07
N ILE A 441 -14.73 -10.46 3.93
CA ILE A 441 -15.05 -11.03 2.61
C ILE A 441 -13.97 -12.03 2.19
N GLU A 442 -12.70 -11.64 2.34
CA GLU A 442 -11.51 -12.39 1.96
C GLU A 442 -11.45 -13.78 2.58
N ILE A 443 -11.62 -13.87 3.91
CA ILE A 443 -11.63 -15.14 4.65
C ILE A 443 -12.57 -16.15 3.99
N ARG A 444 -13.70 -15.69 3.47
CA ARG A 444 -14.74 -16.54 2.86
C ARG A 444 -14.44 -16.83 1.40
N LEU A 445 -13.90 -15.86 0.66
CA LEU A 445 -13.44 -16.05 -0.72
C LEU A 445 -12.32 -17.08 -0.78
N ASP A 446 -11.30 -16.92 0.05
CA ASP A 446 -10.22 -17.88 0.19
C ASP A 446 -10.77 -19.25 0.59
N ALA A 447 -11.62 -19.33 1.61
CA ALA A 447 -12.23 -20.59 2.00
C ALA A 447 -12.97 -21.28 0.84
N ALA A 448 -13.73 -20.53 0.04
CA ALA A 448 -14.43 -21.03 -1.12
C ALA A 448 -13.48 -21.48 -2.24
N LYS A 449 -12.41 -20.72 -2.50
CA LYS A 449 -11.34 -21.06 -3.45
C LYS A 449 -10.67 -22.38 -3.06
N PHE A 450 -10.24 -22.51 -1.80
CA PHE A 450 -9.58 -23.71 -1.26
C PHE A 450 -10.48 -24.96 -1.29
N VAL A 451 -11.79 -24.80 -1.10
CA VAL A 451 -12.73 -25.93 -1.05
C VAL A 451 -13.26 -26.31 -2.44
N THR A 452 -13.47 -25.34 -3.35
CA THR A 452 -14.26 -25.57 -4.57
C THR A 452 -13.49 -25.42 -5.88
N GLU A 453 -12.41 -24.62 -5.93
CA GLU A 453 -11.78 -24.21 -7.20
C GLU A 453 -10.39 -24.81 -7.41
N ILE A 454 -9.64 -25.03 -6.33
CA ILE A 454 -8.29 -25.60 -6.41
C ILE A 454 -8.28 -27.10 -6.14
N ARG A 455 -7.24 -27.76 -6.65
CA ARG A 455 -6.89 -29.14 -6.26
C ARG A 455 -6.42 -29.16 -4.81
N ARG A 456 -6.72 -30.27 -4.12
CA ARG A 456 -6.26 -30.48 -2.75
C ARG A 456 -4.73 -30.37 -2.68
N PRO A 457 -4.19 -29.44 -1.88
CA PRO A 457 -2.75 -29.33 -1.64
C PRO A 457 -2.26 -30.47 -0.75
N ASP A 458 -0.97 -30.76 -0.84
CA ASP A 458 -0.32 -31.70 0.07
C ASP A 458 -0.20 -31.09 1.47
N ALA A 459 -0.45 -31.90 2.49
CA ALA A 459 -0.45 -31.43 3.87
C ALA A 459 0.98 -31.29 4.38
N VAL A 460 1.54 -30.08 4.23
CA VAL A 460 2.88 -29.73 4.73
C VAL A 460 2.79 -29.30 6.21
N ARG A 461 3.64 -29.92 7.04
CA ARG A 461 3.78 -29.54 8.45
C ARG A 461 4.70 -28.34 8.57
N CYS A 462 4.24 -27.24 9.17
CA CYS A 462 5.10 -26.11 9.48
C CYS A 462 4.84 -25.58 10.90
N LYS A 463 5.88 -25.03 11.53
CA LYS A 463 5.89 -24.58 12.93
C LYS A 463 5.51 -23.11 13.11
N ASP A 464 5.67 -22.31 12.06
CA ASP A 464 5.49 -20.86 12.05
C ASP A 464 5.12 -20.36 10.65
N ILE A 465 4.80 -19.07 10.55
CA ILE A 465 4.55 -18.38 9.28
C ILE A 465 5.86 -18.03 8.53
N GLY A 466 7.01 -18.45 9.04
CA GLY A 466 8.33 -18.19 8.46
C GLY A 466 8.70 -16.70 8.37
N ILE A 467 9.29 -16.33 7.22
CA ILE A 467 9.83 -15.00 6.92
C ILE A 467 8.81 -13.85 7.07
N TRP A 468 7.52 -14.14 6.94
CA TRP A 468 6.45 -13.16 7.03
C TRP A 468 6.41 -12.43 8.38
N TYR A 469 6.75 -13.10 9.49
CA TYR A 469 6.84 -12.46 10.80
C TYR A 469 7.92 -11.36 10.83
N ASN A 470 9.08 -11.63 10.22
CA ASN A 470 10.17 -10.67 10.13
C ASN A 470 9.79 -9.47 9.26
N ILE A 471 9.07 -9.71 8.16
CA ILE A 471 8.52 -8.65 7.29
C ILE A 471 7.53 -7.77 8.07
N LEU A 472 6.56 -8.36 8.77
CA LEU A 472 5.59 -7.61 9.58
C LEU A 472 6.26 -6.77 10.68
N CYS A 473 7.30 -7.31 11.32
CA CYS A 473 8.12 -6.58 12.29
C CYS A 473 8.86 -5.40 11.64
N GLY A 474 9.41 -5.59 10.44
CA GLY A 474 10.04 -4.53 9.65
C GLY A 474 9.07 -3.40 9.29
N ILE A 475 7.91 -3.74 8.73
CA ILE A 475 6.84 -2.78 8.38
C ILE A 475 6.39 -2.00 9.61
N SER A 476 6.17 -2.68 10.74
CA SER A 476 5.68 -2.05 11.98
C SER A 476 6.68 -1.07 12.58
N LYS A 477 7.99 -1.31 12.43
CA LYS A 477 9.02 -0.35 12.85
C LYS A 477 9.09 0.83 11.89
N PHE A 478 8.98 0.57 10.58
CA PHE A 478 9.00 1.61 9.57
C PHE A 478 7.78 2.53 9.65
N SER A 479 6.61 2.01 10.01
CA SER A 479 5.36 2.78 10.14
C SER A 479 5.43 3.88 11.18
N VAL A 480 6.13 3.67 12.31
CA VAL A 480 6.33 4.72 13.32
C VAL A 480 7.07 5.91 12.72
N ILE A 481 8.10 5.64 11.91
CA ILE A 481 8.89 6.67 11.23
C ILE A 481 8.02 7.37 10.18
N THR A 482 7.37 6.60 9.30
CA THR A 482 6.54 7.15 8.22
C THR A 482 5.42 8.03 8.76
N ASN A 483 4.66 7.58 9.76
CA ASN A 483 3.57 8.38 10.36
C ASN A 483 4.08 9.68 11.00
N ALA A 484 5.25 9.66 11.65
CA ALA A 484 5.85 10.88 12.20
C ALA A 484 6.14 11.92 11.10
N PHE A 485 6.71 11.47 9.98
CA PHE A 485 6.99 12.32 8.83
C PHE A 485 5.70 12.79 8.13
N VAL A 486 4.68 11.95 7.99
CA VAL A 486 3.37 12.34 7.41
C VAL A 486 2.73 13.47 8.23
N ILE A 487 2.69 13.32 9.57
CA ILE A 487 2.09 14.34 10.45
C ILE A 487 2.90 15.63 10.45
N SER A 488 4.23 15.53 10.44
CA SER A 488 5.10 16.70 10.53
C SER A 488 5.18 17.48 9.22
N PHE A 489 5.42 16.78 8.11
CA PHE A 489 5.62 17.41 6.82
C PHE A 489 4.28 17.53 6.08
N THR A 490 3.58 16.43 5.81
CA THR A 490 2.43 16.41 4.88
C THR A 490 1.17 17.06 5.46
N SER A 491 0.93 16.93 6.77
CA SER A 491 -0.20 17.55 7.47
C SER A 491 0.07 19.02 7.84
N GLU A 492 -0.99 19.81 7.95
CA GLU A 492 -0.95 21.20 8.42
C GLU A 492 -1.02 21.30 9.94
N PHE A 493 -0.90 20.19 10.68
CA PHE A 493 -0.96 20.18 12.14
C PHE A 493 0.15 21.01 12.79
N VAL A 494 1.42 20.78 12.41
CA VAL A 494 2.57 21.48 13.01
C VAL A 494 2.55 22.99 12.71
N PRO A 495 2.35 23.46 11.46
CA PRO A 495 2.27 24.89 11.17
C PRO A 495 1.12 25.59 11.90
N ARG A 496 -0.06 24.95 11.98
CA ARG A 496 -1.21 25.47 12.75
C ARG A 496 -0.87 25.65 14.23
N MET A 497 -0.21 24.65 14.82
CA MET A 497 0.23 24.68 16.22
C MET A 497 1.26 25.80 16.45
N VAL A 498 2.25 25.94 15.58
CA VAL A 498 3.27 27.01 15.68
C VAL A 498 2.62 28.39 15.59
N TYR A 499 1.68 28.60 14.67
CA TYR A 499 0.93 29.84 14.57
C TYR A 499 0.19 30.16 15.87
N GLN A 500 -0.56 29.20 16.39
CA GLN A 500 -1.37 29.39 17.60
C GLN A 500 -0.54 29.78 18.83
N TYR A 501 0.63 29.16 19.02
CA TYR A 501 1.46 29.38 20.21
C TYR A 501 2.49 30.50 20.08
N MET A 502 2.99 30.79 18.88
CA MET A 502 4.08 31.77 18.70
C MET A 502 3.63 33.09 18.07
N TYR A 503 2.62 33.07 17.20
CA TYR A 503 2.27 34.21 16.35
C TYR A 503 0.87 34.79 16.64
N SER A 504 -0.05 33.99 17.19
CA SER A 504 -1.39 34.45 17.56
C SER A 504 -1.37 35.22 18.87
N GLY A 505 -1.77 36.51 18.84
CA GLY A 505 -1.84 37.34 20.04
C GLY A 505 -2.91 36.92 21.04
N ASN A 506 -3.99 36.28 20.57
CA ASN A 506 -5.14 35.85 21.39
C ASN A 506 -5.18 34.33 21.61
N GLY A 507 -4.24 33.57 21.04
CA GLY A 507 -4.25 32.10 21.02
C GLY A 507 -5.34 31.48 20.12
N THR A 508 -6.02 32.30 19.30
CA THR A 508 -7.02 31.89 18.32
C THR A 508 -6.38 31.59 16.96
N MET A 509 -7.05 30.77 16.14
CA MET A 509 -6.59 30.43 14.77
C MET A 509 -6.99 31.47 13.71
N SER A 510 -7.53 32.61 14.12
CA SER A 510 -7.94 33.71 13.24
C SER A 510 -6.74 34.39 12.59
N GLY A 511 -6.76 34.57 11.28
CA GLY A 511 -5.68 35.14 10.47
C GLY A 511 -4.62 34.11 10.06
N TYR A 512 -4.84 32.81 10.31
CA TYR A 512 -3.90 31.76 9.92
C TYR A 512 -3.73 31.68 8.40
N THR A 513 -4.83 31.76 7.65
CA THR A 513 -4.80 31.65 6.18
C THR A 513 -3.94 32.76 5.58
N GLU A 514 -4.13 34.00 6.02
CA GLU A 514 -3.32 35.13 5.58
C GLU A 514 -1.85 35.00 5.98
N HIS A 515 -1.57 34.55 7.20
CA HIS A 515 -0.20 34.32 7.68
C HIS A 515 0.52 33.20 6.90
N SER A 516 -0.21 32.19 6.43
CA SER A 516 0.36 31.05 5.70
C SER A 516 0.71 31.35 4.23
N LEU A 517 0.31 32.53 3.72
CA LEU A 517 0.44 32.92 2.32
C LEU A 517 1.46 34.04 2.13
N SER A 518 2.44 33.82 1.26
CA SER A 518 3.42 34.81 0.85
C SER A 518 2.93 35.67 -0.31
N TYR A 519 3.43 36.91 -0.38
CA TYR A 519 3.12 37.87 -1.44
C TYR A 519 4.12 37.76 -2.60
N PHE A 520 3.61 37.86 -3.82
CA PHE A 520 4.41 37.92 -5.05
C PHE A 520 3.98 39.08 -5.93
N ASN A 521 4.95 39.84 -6.45
CA ASN A 521 4.69 40.90 -7.42
C ASN A 521 4.69 40.33 -8.84
N VAL A 522 3.58 40.52 -9.55
CA VAL A 522 3.35 39.98 -10.89
C VAL A 522 4.38 40.51 -11.91
N SER A 523 4.96 41.69 -11.69
CA SER A 523 6.00 42.23 -12.57
C SER A 523 7.29 41.39 -12.61
N ASN A 524 7.50 40.52 -11.62
CA ASN A 524 8.74 39.77 -11.46
C ASN A 524 8.69 38.37 -12.11
N PHE A 525 7.68 38.09 -12.93
CA PHE A 525 7.66 36.85 -13.73
C PHE A 525 8.72 36.89 -14.84
N PRO A 526 9.46 35.79 -15.07
CA PRO A 526 10.34 35.68 -16.22
C PRO A 526 9.52 35.70 -17.53
N PRO A 527 10.11 36.22 -18.62
CA PRO A 527 9.41 36.40 -19.88
C PRO A 527 8.89 35.05 -20.40
N GLY A 528 7.61 35.00 -20.78
CA GLY A 528 6.95 33.80 -21.31
C GLY A 528 6.26 32.90 -20.26
N THR A 529 6.46 33.12 -18.96
CA THR A 529 5.79 32.34 -17.90
C THR A 529 4.46 32.94 -17.43
N ALA A 530 4.30 34.25 -17.56
CA ALA A 530 3.09 34.96 -17.17
C ALA A 530 1.87 34.53 -18.02
N PRO A 531 0.65 34.55 -17.45
CA PRO A 531 -0.57 34.17 -18.17
C PRO A 531 -0.80 35.04 -19.41
N THR A 532 -1.06 34.38 -20.55
CA THR A 532 -1.31 35.05 -21.84
C THR A 532 -2.73 35.62 -21.96
N THR A 533 -3.70 35.00 -21.29
CA THR A 533 -5.08 35.47 -21.19
C THR A 533 -5.49 35.50 -19.72
N THR A 534 -6.06 36.62 -19.27
CA THR A 534 -6.51 36.78 -17.88
C THR A 534 -7.98 37.19 -17.84
N LEU A 535 -8.81 36.43 -17.13
CA LEU A 535 -10.19 36.77 -16.78
C LEU A 535 -10.20 37.79 -15.64
N ILE A 536 -9.20 37.74 -14.76
CA ILE A 536 -9.03 38.68 -13.64
C ILE A 536 -8.06 39.80 -14.06
N THR A 537 -8.61 40.95 -14.45
CA THR A 537 -7.81 42.12 -14.89
C THR A 537 -7.33 42.97 -13.72
N GLY A 538 -6.13 43.55 -13.83
CA GLY A 538 -5.62 44.53 -12.85
C GLY A 538 -4.93 43.93 -11.61
N VAL A 539 -4.50 42.66 -11.67
CA VAL A 539 -3.78 42.02 -10.57
C VAL A 539 -2.34 42.54 -10.51
N THR A 540 -2.01 43.31 -9.47
CA THR A 540 -0.64 43.77 -9.20
C THR A 540 0.16 42.76 -8.37
N MET A 541 -0.52 42.07 -7.46
CA MET A 541 0.07 41.12 -6.52
C MET A 541 -0.74 39.83 -6.49
N CYS A 542 -0.07 38.68 -6.44
CA CYS A 542 -0.68 37.38 -6.22
C CYS A 542 -0.09 36.70 -4.98
N ARG A 543 -0.85 35.77 -4.38
CA ARG A 543 -0.44 35.00 -3.21
C ARG A 543 -0.02 33.57 -3.59
N TYR A 544 0.91 33.01 -2.85
CA TYR A 544 1.30 31.61 -2.97
C TYR A 544 1.65 31.03 -1.60
N LYS A 545 1.53 29.71 -1.47
CA LYS A 545 1.78 29.01 -0.20
C LYS A 545 3.26 28.69 -0.05
N ASP A 546 3.97 29.55 0.66
CA ASP A 546 5.33 29.32 1.16
C ASP A 546 5.59 30.33 2.29
N TYR A 547 6.67 30.15 3.07
CA TYR A 547 7.08 31.10 4.12
C TYR A 547 8.27 31.93 3.63
N ARG A 548 8.00 32.98 2.86
CA ARG A 548 9.03 33.87 2.30
C ARG A 548 8.76 35.32 2.64
N ASP A 549 9.84 36.09 2.68
CA ASP A 549 9.73 37.51 2.98
C ASP A 549 9.05 38.28 1.83
N PRO A 550 8.20 39.26 2.15
CA PRO A 550 7.40 39.98 1.16
C PRO A 550 8.29 40.87 0.27
N PRO A 551 7.78 41.34 -0.88
CA PRO A 551 8.59 42.06 -1.86
C PRO A 551 9.06 43.46 -1.42
N TRP A 552 8.45 44.04 -0.38
CA TRP A 552 8.89 45.31 0.20
C TRP A 552 9.93 45.14 1.33
N ALA A 553 10.26 43.90 1.69
CA ALA A 553 11.34 43.61 2.64
C ALA A 553 12.72 43.79 1.97
N PRO A 554 13.78 44.07 2.74
CA PRO A 554 15.13 44.23 2.19
C PRO A 554 15.63 42.96 1.47
N ASP A 555 15.33 41.78 2.02
CA ASP A 555 15.69 40.47 1.46
C ASP A 555 14.47 39.80 0.79
N ALA A 556 13.92 40.45 -0.24
CA ALA A 556 12.71 40.01 -0.93
C ALA A 556 12.79 38.55 -1.44
N TYR A 557 11.72 37.78 -1.24
CA TYR A 557 11.55 36.39 -1.69
C TYR A 557 12.51 35.35 -1.08
N THR A 558 13.32 35.72 -0.11
CA THR A 558 14.14 34.78 0.66
C THR A 558 13.32 34.06 1.73
N PHE A 559 13.83 32.96 2.28
CA PHE A 559 13.13 32.21 3.34
C PHE A 559 13.05 33.04 4.61
N SER A 560 11.82 33.27 5.08
CA SER A 560 11.58 34.09 6.27
C SER A 560 12.00 33.36 7.55
N LYS A 561 12.14 34.09 8.65
CA LYS A 561 12.34 33.50 10.01
C LYS A 561 11.21 32.53 10.38
N GLN A 562 10.01 32.76 9.85
CA GLN A 562 8.85 31.87 10.04
C GLN A 562 9.10 30.47 9.46
N TYR A 563 9.70 30.39 8.26
CA TYR A 563 10.03 29.11 7.62
C TYR A 563 10.91 28.24 8.52
N TRP A 564 11.99 28.83 9.03
CA TRP A 564 12.96 28.13 9.89
C TRP A 564 12.34 27.72 11.23
N SER A 565 11.46 28.56 11.80
CA SER A 565 10.75 28.24 13.04
C SER A 565 9.80 27.06 12.85
N VAL A 566 9.03 27.04 11.75
CA VAL A 566 8.16 25.91 11.39
C VAL A 566 8.98 24.65 11.09
N LEU A 567 10.10 24.76 10.36
CA LEU A 567 10.98 23.63 10.07
C LEU A 567 11.60 23.03 11.34
N ALA A 568 12.06 23.88 12.27
CA ALA A 568 12.58 23.44 13.55
C ALA A 568 11.50 22.71 14.37
N ALA A 569 10.28 23.24 14.43
CA ALA A 569 9.15 22.60 15.10
C ALA A 569 8.78 21.26 14.45
N ARG A 570 8.82 21.16 13.11
CA ARG A 570 8.62 19.92 12.36
C ARG A 570 9.62 18.84 12.76
N LEU A 571 10.92 19.16 12.77
CA LEU A 571 11.97 18.21 13.15
C LEU A 571 11.88 17.83 14.63
N ALA A 572 11.62 18.79 15.52
CA ALA A 572 11.42 18.53 16.94
C ALA A 572 10.24 17.59 17.20
N PHE A 573 9.13 17.78 16.47
CA PHE A 573 7.97 16.89 16.53
C PHE A 573 8.32 15.46 16.12
N VAL A 574 9.07 15.27 15.03
CA VAL A 574 9.49 13.93 14.57
C VAL A 574 10.32 13.22 15.64
N ILE A 575 11.30 13.92 16.23
CA ILE A 575 12.16 13.36 17.29
C ILE A 575 11.30 13.00 18.50
N PHE A 576 10.42 13.90 18.96
CA PHE A 576 9.56 13.67 20.11
C PHE A 576 8.59 12.49 19.87
N PHE A 577 7.98 12.43 18.69
CA PHE A 577 7.07 11.35 18.31
C PHE A 577 7.81 10.02 18.35
N GLN A 578 8.98 9.91 17.70
CA GLN A 578 9.76 8.68 17.66
C GLN A 578 10.26 8.24 19.05
N VAL A 579 10.84 9.16 19.84
CA VAL A 579 11.38 8.84 21.16
C VAL A 579 10.27 8.39 22.12
N ASN A 580 9.16 9.12 22.18
CA ASN A 580 8.04 8.72 23.03
C ASN A 580 7.46 7.39 22.60
N HIS A 581 7.37 7.13 21.30
CA HIS A 581 6.81 5.89 20.79
C HIS A 581 7.70 4.70 21.16
N VAL A 582 9.01 4.79 20.88
CA VAL A 582 9.98 3.73 21.22
C VAL A 582 10.04 3.46 22.73
N CYS A 583 10.01 4.50 23.57
CA CYS A 583 10.00 4.35 25.02
C CYS A 583 8.69 3.75 25.54
N LYS A 584 7.53 4.21 25.06
CA LYS A 584 6.22 3.76 25.55
C LYS A 584 5.81 2.39 25.03
N ILE A 585 6.25 1.98 23.83
CA ILE A 585 5.97 0.64 23.28
C ILE A 585 6.37 -0.45 24.28
N LYS A 586 7.58 -0.38 24.86
CA LYS A 586 8.05 -1.42 25.79
C LYS A 586 7.15 -1.56 27.03
N TYR A 587 6.74 -0.45 27.63
CA TYR A 587 5.86 -0.46 28.79
C TYR A 587 4.42 -0.86 28.43
N PHE A 588 3.90 -0.35 27.31
CA PHE A 588 2.54 -0.61 26.85
C PHE A 588 2.36 -2.06 26.40
N VAL A 589 3.36 -2.65 25.74
CA VAL A 589 3.34 -4.06 25.34
C VAL A 589 3.24 -4.97 26.57
N VAL A 590 4.00 -4.71 27.63
CA VAL A 590 3.90 -5.47 28.89
C VAL A 590 2.48 -5.38 29.46
N ILE A 591 1.90 -4.18 29.51
CA ILE A 591 0.52 -3.98 29.99
C ILE A 591 -0.52 -4.68 29.10
N CYS A 592 -0.41 -4.58 27.76
CA CYS A 592 -1.25 -5.32 26.80
C CYS A 592 -1.19 -6.83 27.03
N LEU A 593 0.02 -7.34 27.28
CA LEU A 593 0.27 -8.76 27.54
C LEU A 593 -0.35 -9.22 28.86
N ASP A 594 -0.44 -8.35 29.87
CA ASP A 594 -1.13 -8.63 31.13
C ASP A 594 -2.66 -8.49 31.03
N LEU A 595 -3.17 -7.51 30.26
CA LEU A 595 -4.61 -7.34 30.00
C LEU A 595 -5.21 -8.45 29.14
N THR A 596 -4.46 -8.94 28.14
CA THR A 596 -4.89 -10.10 27.34
C THR A 596 -4.97 -11.37 28.20
N PHE A 597 -4.15 -11.48 29.25
CA PHE A 597 -4.27 -12.56 30.25
C PHE A 597 -5.60 -12.46 31.03
N LEU A 598 -5.99 -11.26 31.46
CA LEU A 598 -7.27 -11.02 32.15
C LEU A 598 -8.50 -11.29 31.26
N SER A 599 -8.45 -10.88 29.99
CA SER A 599 -9.55 -11.17 29.04
C SER A 599 -9.67 -12.66 28.71
N PHE A 600 -8.56 -13.41 28.70
CA PHE A 600 -8.59 -14.86 28.48
C PHE A 600 -9.12 -15.61 29.72
N VAL A 601 -8.86 -15.11 30.93
CA VAL A 601 -9.38 -15.68 32.19
C VAL A 601 -10.87 -15.42 32.39
N TYR A 602 -11.45 -14.41 31.74
CA TYR A 602 -12.90 -14.12 31.78
C TYR A 602 -13.70 -14.74 30.63
N ILE A 603 -13.05 -15.32 29.62
CA ILE A 603 -13.69 -15.90 28.42
C ILE A 603 -13.56 -17.44 28.38
N VAL A 604 -12.73 -18.05 29.23
CA VAL A 604 -12.81 -19.48 29.60
C VAL A 604 -13.73 -19.61 30.81
#